data_AF-A0A2X2JX57-F1
#
_entry.id   AF-A0A2X2JX57-F1
#
_cell.length_a   1.000
_cell.length_b   1.000
_cell.length_c   1.000
_cell.angle_alpha   90.00
_cell.angle_beta   90.00
_cell.angle_gamma   90.00
#
_symmetry.space_group_name_H-M   'P 1'
#
loop_
_entity.id
_entity.type
_entity.pdbx_description
1 polymer ?
#
loop_
_entity_poly.entity_id
_entity_poly.type
_entity_poly.pdbx_seq_one_letter_code
_entity_poly.pdbx_strand_id
1 'polypeptide(L)'
;MLLIKVVTIILMIIAGFGLIFFGFGNGGHAVGISNLWTNGGFMPNGIVGFFFALSIVIGSYQGVELIGITAGETKDPQKNIVKAVNGVIWRILIFYLGAIFVIVSVYPWNQLGDIGSPFVATFAKIGITFAAGLINFVVLTAAMSGCNSGIFSASRMIYTLAHKGEMPKIFTKIMRNGVPLYTVVAVSLGILIGALLNVILPLYIDGAKSIFVYVYSASILPGMIPWFMILFSHLRFRKLHPEEVEGHPFKMPGGAVSNYLTILFLILVLVGMVFNVETRISVLIGVIFLTIVTIYYFIRYNKNNVKAK
;
A
#
# COMPACT_ATOMS: atom_id res chain seq x y z
N MET A 1 -16.65 -8.57 8.24
CA MET A 1 -16.21 -7.27 7.68
C MET A 1 -15.41 -7.43 6.38
N LEU A 2 -14.36 -8.26 6.34
CA LEU A 2 -13.57 -8.50 5.11
C LEU A 2 -14.42 -9.07 3.95
N LEU A 3 -15.38 -9.95 4.27
CA LEU A 3 -16.30 -10.53 3.29
C LEU A 3 -17.21 -9.49 2.62
N ILE A 4 -17.76 -8.55 3.40
CA ILE A 4 -18.65 -7.49 2.89
C ILE A 4 -17.91 -6.63 1.87
N LYS A 5 -16.66 -6.24 2.17
CA LYS A 5 -15.82 -5.45 1.25
C LYS A 5 -15.60 -6.18 -0.08
N VAL A 6 -15.21 -7.45 -0.01
CA VAL A 6 -14.95 -8.29 -1.18
C VAL A 6 -16.21 -8.46 -2.03
N VAL A 7 -17.34 -8.78 -1.40
CA VAL A 7 -18.63 -8.95 -2.09
C VAL A 7 -19.05 -7.67 -2.81
N THR A 8 -18.91 -6.50 -2.18
CA THR A 8 -19.24 -5.22 -2.82
C THR A 8 -18.40 -4.95 -4.06
N ILE A 9 -17.08 -5.21 -4.01
CA ILE A 9 -16.20 -5.03 -5.18
C ILE A 9 -16.56 -6.01 -6.29
N ILE A 10 -16.88 -7.26 -5.97
CA ILE A 10 -17.31 -8.25 -6.96
C ILE A 10 -18.61 -7.82 -7.64
N LEU A 11 -19.62 -7.42 -6.84
CA LEU A 11 -20.90 -6.94 -7.36
C LEU A 11 -20.72 -5.73 -8.28
N MET A 12 -19.82 -4.83 -7.92
CA MET A 12 -19.46 -3.68 -8.74
C MET A 12 -18.83 -4.07 -10.07
N ILE A 13 -17.88 -5.01 -10.05
CA ILE A 13 -17.23 -5.49 -11.28
C ILE A 13 -18.27 -6.13 -12.19
N ILE A 14 -19.16 -6.97 -11.64
CA ILE A 14 -20.25 -7.61 -12.40
C ILE A 14 -21.19 -6.54 -12.99
N ALA A 15 -21.61 -5.57 -12.19
CA ALA A 15 -22.50 -4.49 -12.64
C ALA A 15 -21.84 -3.64 -13.73
N GLY A 16 -20.55 -3.34 -13.59
CA GLY A 16 -19.75 -2.62 -14.59
C GLY A 16 -19.64 -3.38 -15.91
N PHE A 17 -19.37 -4.69 -15.87
CA PHE A 17 -19.42 -5.52 -17.07
C PHE A 17 -20.82 -5.57 -17.70
N GLY A 18 -21.87 -5.57 -16.87
CA GLY A 18 -23.26 -5.42 -17.33
C GLY A 18 -23.49 -4.14 -18.13
N LEU A 19 -22.94 -3.02 -17.67
CA LEU A 19 -23.02 -1.72 -18.36
C LEU A 19 -22.14 -1.66 -19.62
N ILE A 20 -20.97 -2.30 -19.61
CA ILE A 20 -20.05 -2.35 -20.76
C ILE A 20 -20.63 -3.19 -21.91
N PHE A 21 -21.11 -4.41 -21.62
CA PHE A 21 -21.54 -5.37 -22.65
C PHE A 21 -23.00 -5.25 -23.03
N PHE A 22 -23.89 -5.01 -22.06
CA PHE A 22 -25.34 -5.03 -22.27
C PHE A 22 -25.99 -3.64 -22.18
N GLY A 23 -25.24 -2.61 -21.79
CA GLY A 23 -25.79 -1.25 -21.64
C GLY A 23 -26.83 -1.13 -20.52
N PHE A 24 -26.79 -2.00 -19.52
CA PHE A 24 -27.67 -1.93 -18.34
C PHE A 24 -27.53 -0.56 -17.67
N GLY A 25 -28.63 0.20 -17.60
CA GLY A 25 -28.66 1.57 -17.06
C GLY A 25 -28.25 2.68 -18.03
N ASN A 26 -27.82 2.35 -19.26
CA ASN A 26 -27.47 3.31 -20.32
C ASN A 26 -28.44 3.21 -21.53
N GLY A 27 -29.74 3.05 -21.24
CA GLY A 27 -30.77 2.95 -22.29
C GLY A 27 -30.62 1.76 -23.24
N GLY A 28 -29.87 0.72 -22.87
CA GLY A 28 -29.59 -0.45 -23.72
C GLY A 28 -28.43 -0.24 -24.71
N HIS A 29 -27.78 0.92 -24.70
CA HIS A 29 -26.55 1.15 -25.48
C HIS A 29 -25.33 0.70 -24.68
N ALA A 30 -24.67 -0.35 -25.16
CA ALA A 30 -23.40 -0.81 -24.63
C ALA A 30 -22.38 0.35 -24.66
N VAL A 31 -21.79 0.67 -23.50
CA VAL A 31 -20.74 1.70 -23.42
C VAL A 31 -19.47 1.24 -24.16
N GLY A 32 -19.24 -0.08 -24.20
CA GLY A 32 -18.06 -0.67 -24.80
C GLY A 32 -16.78 -0.36 -24.01
N ILE A 33 -15.65 -0.62 -24.65
CA ILE A 33 -14.30 -0.44 -24.08
C ILE A 33 -13.48 0.63 -24.82
N SER A 34 -14.12 1.38 -25.72
CA SER A 34 -13.48 2.37 -26.58
C SER A 34 -12.77 3.48 -25.80
N ASN A 35 -13.28 3.83 -24.61
CA ASN A 35 -12.65 4.81 -23.71
C ASN A 35 -11.20 4.49 -23.35
N LEU A 36 -10.77 3.22 -23.46
CA LEU A 36 -9.38 2.79 -23.22
C LEU A 36 -8.38 3.40 -24.22
N TRP A 37 -8.82 3.81 -25.42
CA TRP A 37 -7.92 4.35 -26.45
C TRP A 37 -8.45 5.59 -27.16
N THR A 38 -9.75 5.92 -27.06
CA THR A 38 -10.33 7.08 -27.76
C THR A 38 -9.82 8.42 -27.23
N ASN A 39 -9.44 8.50 -25.95
CA ASN A 39 -9.02 9.75 -25.29
C ASN A 39 -7.50 9.93 -25.33
N GLY A 40 -6.90 9.94 -26.52
CA GLY A 40 -5.44 10.13 -26.70
C GLY A 40 -4.61 8.85 -26.80
N GLY A 41 -5.22 7.71 -27.13
CA GLY A 41 -4.56 6.40 -27.24
C GLY A 41 -4.51 5.64 -25.92
N PHE A 42 -3.91 4.44 -25.93
CA PHE A 42 -3.78 3.59 -24.72
C PHE A 42 -2.79 4.17 -23.70
N MET A 43 -1.78 4.92 -24.16
CA MET A 43 -0.79 5.59 -23.31
C MET A 43 -0.74 7.09 -23.63
N PRO A 44 -1.77 7.86 -23.23
CA PRO A 44 -1.88 9.28 -23.59
C PRO A 44 -0.74 10.13 -23.01
N ASN A 45 -0.21 9.75 -21.84
CA ASN A 45 0.94 10.39 -21.21
C ASN A 45 2.29 9.71 -21.55
N GLY A 46 2.29 8.82 -22.54
CA GLY A 46 3.45 8.04 -22.96
C GLY A 46 4.05 7.15 -21.86
N ILE A 47 5.28 6.70 -22.09
CA ILE A 47 6.04 5.85 -21.16
C ILE A 47 6.37 6.62 -19.87
N VAL A 48 6.57 7.93 -19.95
CA VAL A 48 6.86 8.78 -18.78
C VAL A 48 5.68 8.78 -17.81
N GLY A 49 4.45 8.95 -18.31
CA GLY A 49 3.24 8.87 -17.50
C GLY A 49 3.04 7.50 -16.84
N PHE A 50 3.43 6.42 -17.53
CA PHE A 50 3.41 5.08 -16.95
C PHE A 50 4.37 4.94 -15.76
N PHE A 51 5.62 5.43 -15.88
CA PHE A 51 6.56 5.45 -14.76
C PHE A 51 6.09 6.34 -13.60
N PHE A 52 5.42 7.47 -13.89
CA PHE A 52 4.87 8.34 -12.86
C PHE A 52 3.69 7.69 -12.12
N ALA A 53 2.81 6.98 -12.83
CA ALA A 53 1.73 6.22 -12.21
C ALA A 53 2.27 5.07 -11.35
N LEU A 54 3.30 4.36 -11.82
CA LEU A 54 3.99 3.29 -11.07
C LEU A 54 4.45 3.76 -9.68
N SER A 55 5.01 4.96 -9.60
CA SER A 55 5.47 5.59 -8.35
C SER A 55 4.39 5.72 -7.29
N ILE A 56 3.15 6.05 -7.69
CA ILE A 56 2.02 6.20 -6.75
C ILE A 56 1.40 4.83 -6.47
N VAL A 57 1.22 4.02 -7.51
CA VAL A 57 0.60 2.69 -7.41
C VAL A 57 1.40 1.77 -6.50
N ILE A 58 2.73 1.87 -6.47
CA ILE A 58 3.55 1.00 -5.62
C ILE A 58 3.25 1.21 -4.13
N GLY A 59 2.97 2.45 -3.71
CA GLY A 59 2.58 2.76 -2.34
C GLY A 59 1.29 2.05 -1.92
N SER A 60 0.41 1.73 -2.86
CA SER A 60 -0.85 1.03 -2.58
C SER A 60 -0.64 -0.45 -2.22
N TYR A 61 0.54 -1.00 -2.50
CA TYR A 61 0.94 -2.35 -2.10
C TYR A 61 1.75 -2.38 -0.80
N GLN A 62 2.00 -1.23 -0.18
CA GLN A 62 2.62 -1.20 1.14
C GLN A 62 1.78 -1.98 2.15
N GLY A 63 2.44 -2.82 2.94
CA GLY A 63 1.81 -3.65 3.95
C GLY A 63 1.61 -5.11 3.54
N VAL A 64 1.93 -5.50 2.30
CA VAL A 64 2.04 -6.93 1.94
C VAL A 64 3.08 -7.66 2.77
N GLU A 65 4.09 -6.95 3.28
CA GLU A 65 5.11 -7.45 4.19
C GLU A 65 4.57 -7.87 5.57
N LEU A 66 3.37 -7.42 5.96
CA LEU A 66 2.73 -7.85 7.22
C LEU A 66 2.41 -9.35 7.23
N ILE A 67 2.31 -9.99 6.05
CA ILE A 67 2.18 -11.45 5.96
C ILE A 67 3.37 -12.13 6.64
N GLY A 68 4.59 -11.57 6.51
CA GLY A 68 5.78 -12.09 7.18
C GLY A 68 5.76 -11.91 8.69
N ILE A 69 5.16 -10.83 9.20
CA ILE A 69 5.01 -10.61 10.66
C ILE A 69 4.01 -11.60 11.24
N THR A 70 2.87 -11.78 10.56
CA THR A 70 1.78 -12.66 11.00
C THR A 70 2.06 -14.14 10.77
N ALA A 71 3.03 -14.47 9.92
CA ALA A 71 3.53 -15.84 9.71
C ALA A 71 3.98 -16.52 11.01
N GLY A 72 4.61 -15.77 11.93
CA GLY A 72 5.06 -16.31 13.22
C GLY A 72 3.93 -16.64 14.20
N GLU A 73 2.72 -16.15 13.95
CA GLU A 73 1.55 -16.29 14.84
C GLU A 73 0.46 -17.20 14.25
N THR A 74 0.62 -17.66 13.01
CA THR A 74 -0.40 -18.47 12.32
C THR A 74 -0.27 -19.95 12.65
N LYS A 75 -1.40 -20.64 12.80
CA LYS A 75 -1.43 -22.11 12.88
C LYS A 75 -1.04 -22.68 11.52
N ASP A 76 -0.21 -23.72 11.46
CA ASP A 76 0.28 -24.30 10.19
C ASP A 76 0.84 -23.24 9.20
N PRO A 77 2.01 -22.64 9.52
CA PRO A 77 2.60 -21.57 8.71
C PRO A 77 2.86 -21.97 7.26
N GLN A 78 3.30 -23.21 7.02
CA GLN A 78 3.67 -23.67 5.68
C GLN A 78 2.49 -23.58 4.71
N LYS A 79 1.32 -24.06 5.11
CA LYS A 79 0.12 -24.02 4.25
C LYS A 79 -0.50 -22.64 4.19
N ASN A 80 -0.61 -21.96 5.34
CA ASN A 80 -1.34 -20.71 5.43
C ASN A 80 -0.60 -19.53 4.81
N ILE A 81 0.74 -19.49 4.87
CA ILE A 81 1.54 -18.47 4.19
C ILE A 81 1.42 -18.63 2.69
N VAL A 82 1.56 -19.85 2.15
CA VAL A 82 1.43 -20.10 0.69
C VAL A 82 0.05 -19.66 0.19
N LYS A 83 -1.00 -20.04 0.92
CA LYS A 83 -2.37 -19.64 0.57
C LYS A 83 -2.57 -18.14 0.66
N ALA A 84 -1.99 -17.48 1.66
CA ALA A 84 -2.07 -16.03 1.81
C ALA A 84 -1.35 -15.30 0.66
N VAL A 85 -0.13 -15.69 0.32
CA VAL A 85 0.67 -15.10 -0.77
C VAL A 85 -0.03 -15.27 -2.12
N ASN A 86 -0.45 -16.49 -2.46
CA ASN A 86 -1.20 -16.73 -3.71
C ASN A 86 -2.55 -15.98 -3.72
N GLY A 87 -3.18 -15.87 -2.56
CA GLY A 87 -4.40 -15.09 -2.38
C GLY A 87 -4.20 -13.60 -2.67
N VAL A 88 -3.05 -13.01 -2.32
CA VAL A 88 -2.75 -11.61 -2.65
C VAL A 88 -2.74 -11.38 -4.16
N ILE A 89 -2.10 -12.25 -4.94
CA ILE A 89 -2.03 -12.10 -6.40
C ILE A 89 -3.44 -12.08 -7.01
N TRP A 90 -4.29 -13.05 -6.65
CA TRP A 90 -5.68 -13.08 -7.14
C TRP A 90 -6.48 -11.85 -6.72
N ARG A 91 -6.27 -11.34 -5.50
CA ARG A 91 -6.92 -10.11 -5.03
C ARG A 91 -6.50 -8.91 -5.86
N ILE A 92 -5.23 -8.80 -6.25
CA ILE A 92 -4.74 -7.71 -7.11
C ILE A 92 -5.35 -7.83 -8.51
N LEU A 93 -5.32 -9.02 -9.12
CA LEU A 93 -5.87 -9.22 -10.47
C LEU A 93 -7.37 -8.92 -10.51
N ILE A 94 -8.15 -9.48 -9.58
CA ILE A 94 -9.61 -9.35 -9.60
C ILE A 94 -10.04 -7.97 -9.11
N PHE A 95 -9.60 -7.55 -7.93
CA PHE A 95 -10.14 -6.33 -7.30
C PHE A 95 -9.49 -5.04 -7.78
N TYR A 96 -8.21 -5.05 -8.14
CA TYR A 96 -7.54 -3.84 -8.62
C TYR A 96 -7.66 -3.75 -10.14
N LEU A 97 -7.13 -4.72 -10.88
CA LEU A 97 -7.14 -4.63 -12.34
C LEU A 97 -8.57 -4.69 -12.90
N GLY A 98 -9.41 -5.60 -12.38
CA GLY A 98 -10.81 -5.68 -12.80
C GLY A 98 -11.60 -4.40 -12.52
N ALA A 99 -11.42 -3.80 -11.35
CA ALA A 99 -12.12 -2.56 -11.00
C ALA A 99 -11.62 -1.36 -11.80
N ILE A 100 -10.30 -1.20 -11.96
CA ILE A 100 -9.71 -0.13 -12.79
C ILE A 100 -10.18 -0.28 -14.23
N PHE A 101 -10.12 -1.48 -14.79
CA PHE A 101 -10.57 -1.78 -16.15
C PHE A 101 -12.02 -1.34 -16.37
N VAL A 102 -12.92 -1.69 -15.45
CA VAL A 102 -14.32 -1.26 -15.51
C VAL A 102 -14.42 0.26 -15.46
N ILE A 103 -13.75 0.92 -14.52
CA ILE A 103 -13.84 2.38 -14.36
C ILE A 103 -13.38 3.11 -15.62
N VAL A 104 -12.20 2.77 -16.15
CA VAL A 104 -11.62 3.44 -17.33
C VAL A 104 -12.31 3.07 -18.65
N SER A 105 -13.05 1.96 -18.68
CA SER A 105 -13.91 1.62 -19.82
C SER A 105 -15.21 2.42 -19.79
N VAL A 106 -15.76 2.68 -18.60
CA VAL A 106 -17.04 3.37 -18.44
C VAL A 106 -16.92 4.90 -18.50
N TYR A 107 -15.81 5.45 -17.99
CA TYR A 107 -15.54 6.88 -17.93
C TYR A 107 -14.23 7.25 -18.62
N PRO A 108 -14.20 8.36 -19.37
CA PRO A 108 -12.96 8.93 -19.89
C PRO A 108 -11.95 9.19 -18.77
N TRP A 109 -10.71 8.74 -18.93
CA TRP A 109 -9.67 8.85 -17.90
C TRP A 109 -9.39 10.31 -17.48
N ASN A 110 -9.58 11.25 -18.40
CA ASN A 110 -9.36 12.69 -18.20
C ASN A 110 -10.47 13.37 -17.38
N GLN A 111 -11.61 12.71 -17.14
CA GLN A 111 -12.72 13.26 -16.35
C GLN A 111 -12.76 12.68 -14.94
N LEU A 112 -12.03 11.58 -14.67
CA LEU A 112 -12.08 10.85 -13.39
C LEU A 112 -11.73 11.70 -12.16
N GLY A 113 -10.95 12.78 -12.32
CA GLY A 113 -10.57 13.68 -11.23
C GLY A 113 -11.72 14.54 -10.68
N ASP A 114 -12.76 14.78 -11.48
CA ASP A 114 -13.86 15.69 -11.14
C ASP A 114 -15.13 14.94 -10.68
N ILE A 115 -15.22 13.64 -10.99
CA ILE A 115 -16.36 12.76 -10.69
C ILE A 115 -16.20 12.03 -9.36
N GLY A 116 -16.05 12.77 -8.26
CA GLY A 116 -16.11 12.23 -6.88
C GLY A 116 -15.44 10.86 -6.71
N SER A 117 -16.12 9.89 -6.10
CA SER A 117 -15.65 8.49 -6.08
C SER A 117 -16.06 7.79 -7.39
N PRO A 118 -15.11 7.32 -8.22
CA PRO A 118 -15.42 6.62 -9.48
C PRO A 118 -16.28 5.37 -9.28
N PHE A 119 -16.14 4.74 -8.12
CA PHE A 119 -16.97 3.60 -7.72
C PHE A 119 -18.43 4.00 -7.55
N VAL A 120 -18.68 5.10 -6.84
CA VAL A 120 -20.03 5.64 -6.64
C VAL A 120 -20.63 6.10 -7.97
N ALA A 121 -19.83 6.79 -8.79
CA ALA A 121 -20.26 7.27 -10.10
C ALA A 121 -20.76 6.12 -10.99
N THR A 122 -20.02 5.01 -11.05
CA THR A 122 -20.37 3.83 -11.85
C THR A 122 -21.74 3.26 -11.47
N PHE A 123 -22.04 3.13 -10.17
CA PHE A 123 -23.35 2.63 -9.75
C PHE A 123 -24.48 3.64 -9.89
N ALA A 124 -24.20 4.93 -9.73
CA ALA A 124 -25.17 5.99 -9.98
C ALA A 124 -25.62 5.98 -11.45
N LYS A 125 -24.69 5.71 -12.39
CA LYS A 125 -24.98 5.56 -13.82
C LYS A 125 -25.88 4.36 -14.14
N ILE A 126 -25.87 3.33 -13.29
CA ILE A 126 -26.73 2.14 -13.42
C ILE A 126 -28.14 2.40 -12.82
N GLY A 127 -28.37 3.54 -12.18
CA GLY A 127 -29.64 3.90 -11.57
C GLY A 127 -29.83 3.39 -10.14
N ILE A 128 -28.78 2.83 -9.52
CA ILE A 128 -28.85 2.32 -8.14
C ILE A 128 -28.45 3.44 -7.18
N THR A 129 -29.39 4.33 -6.86
CA THR A 129 -29.17 5.48 -5.97
C THR A 129 -28.76 5.07 -4.55
N PHE A 130 -29.22 3.91 -4.05
CA PHE A 130 -28.80 3.34 -2.76
C PHE A 130 -27.33 2.89 -2.74
N ALA A 131 -26.73 2.61 -3.90
CA ALA A 131 -25.36 2.09 -3.97
C ALA A 131 -24.32 3.11 -3.50
N ALA A 132 -24.58 4.41 -3.66
CA ALA A 132 -23.68 5.46 -3.19
C ALA A 132 -23.42 5.37 -1.68
N GLY A 133 -24.48 5.21 -0.89
CA GLY A 133 -24.39 5.03 0.57
C GLY A 133 -23.68 3.74 0.96
N LEU A 134 -24.03 2.63 0.29
CA LEU A 134 -23.41 1.32 0.53
C LEU A 134 -21.91 1.32 0.23
N ILE A 135 -21.49 1.91 -0.89
CA ILE A 135 -20.08 2.00 -1.28
C ILE A 135 -19.31 2.88 -0.31
N ASN A 136 -19.85 4.05 0.05
CA ASN A 136 -19.21 4.92 1.04
C ASN A 136 -19.05 4.20 2.39
N PHE A 137 -20.09 3.47 2.85
CA PHE A 137 -19.99 2.64 4.04
C PHE A 137 -18.91 1.56 3.92
N VAL A 138 -18.84 0.87 2.78
CA VAL A 138 -17.83 -0.16 2.51
C VAL A 138 -16.41 0.43 2.45
N VAL A 139 -16.23 1.60 1.85
CA VAL A 139 -14.94 2.29 1.75
C VAL A 139 -14.49 2.77 3.14
N LEU A 140 -15.38 3.35 3.93
CA LEU A 140 -15.06 3.78 5.30
C LEU A 140 -14.69 2.60 6.20
N THR A 141 -15.48 1.52 6.15
CA THR A 141 -15.17 0.28 6.87
C THR A 141 -13.91 -0.40 6.33
N ALA A 142 -13.60 -0.25 5.03
CA ALA A 142 -12.34 -0.67 4.43
C ALA A 142 -11.16 0.06 5.04
N ALA A 143 -11.19 1.40 5.01
CA ALA A 143 -10.18 2.27 5.56
C ALA A 143 -9.96 2.01 7.05
N MET A 144 -11.02 1.93 7.86
CA MET A 144 -10.93 1.65 9.30
C MET A 144 -10.19 0.35 9.61
N SER A 145 -10.47 -0.73 8.89
CA SER A 145 -9.79 -2.00 9.13
C SER A 145 -8.36 -2.04 8.57
N GLY A 146 -8.04 -1.21 7.56
CA GLY A 146 -6.66 -0.94 7.14
C GLY A 146 -5.89 -0.21 8.23
N CYS A 147 -6.45 0.89 8.76
CA CYS A 147 -5.88 1.65 9.88
C CYS A 147 -5.62 0.77 11.11
N ASN A 148 -6.58 -0.09 11.48
CA ASN A 148 -6.39 -1.03 12.60
C ASN A 148 -5.20 -1.98 12.38
N SER A 149 -5.03 -2.48 11.15
CA SER A 149 -3.90 -3.37 10.81
C SER A 149 -2.56 -2.63 10.84
N GLY A 150 -2.55 -1.38 10.36
CA GLY A 150 -1.38 -0.50 10.42
C GLY A 150 -0.96 -0.18 11.86
N ILE A 151 -1.92 0.22 12.72
CA ILE A 151 -1.68 0.47 14.15
C ILE A 151 -1.14 -0.80 14.82
N PHE A 152 -1.81 -1.94 14.61
CA PHE A 152 -1.38 -3.22 15.19
C PHE A 152 0.07 -3.57 14.83
N SER A 153 0.43 -3.47 13.55
CA SER A 153 1.77 -3.80 13.09
C SER A 153 2.83 -2.82 13.61
N ALA A 154 2.58 -1.52 13.50
CA ALA A 154 3.49 -0.48 13.98
C ALA A 154 3.75 -0.58 15.48
N SER A 155 2.69 -0.77 16.27
CA SER A 155 2.78 -0.93 17.72
C SER A 155 3.63 -2.15 18.12
N ARG A 156 3.46 -3.30 17.45
CA ARG A 156 4.29 -4.48 17.71
C ARG A 156 5.75 -4.31 17.28
N MET A 157 6.02 -3.62 16.18
CA MET A 157 7.39 -3.33 15.76
C MET A 157 8.11 -2.44 16.78
N ILE A 158 7.46 -1.37 17.25
CA ILE A 158 8.02 -0.48 18.29
C ILE A 158 8.22 -1.25 19.61
N TYR A 159 7.26 -2.09 20.00
CA TYR A 159 7.38 -2.94 21.18
C TYR A 159 8.59 -3.89 21.08
N THR A 160 8.78 -4.54 19.93
CA THR A 160 9.90 -5.46 19.68
C THR A 160 11.24 -4.73 19.74
N LEU A 161 11.32 -3.52 19.17
CA LEU A 161 12.51 -2.66 19.25
C LEU A 161 12.79 -2.25 20.70
N ALA A 162 11.76 -1.92 21.48
CA ALA A 162 11.91 -1.55 22.89
C ALA A 162 12.42 -2.73 23.73
N HIS A 163 11.95 -3.94 23.45
CA HIS A 163 12.41 -5.15 24.13
C HIS A 163 13.89 -5.47 23.81
N LYS A 164 14.34 -5.18 22.59
CA LYS A 164 15.75 -5.26 22.18
C LYS A 164 16.62 -4.11 22.69
N GLY A 165 16.07 -3.16 23.44
CA GLY A 165 16.80 -2.00 23.96
C GLY A 165 17.07 -0.90 22.93
N GLU A 166 16.46 -0.96 21.73
CA GLU A 166 16.58 0.05 20.67
C GLU A 166 15.65 1.24 20.88
N MET A 167 14.56 1.05 21.62
CA MET A 167 13.59 2.09 21.97
C MET A 167 13.48 2.27 23.49
N PRO A 168 12.98 3.43 23.99
CA PRO A 168 12.77 3.65 25.40
C PRO A 168 11.95 2.54 26.09
N LYS A 169 12.36 2.14 27.30
CA LYS A 169 11.72 1.05 28.08
C LYS A 169 10.23 1.28 28.35
N ILE A 170 9.73 2.51 28.26
CA ILE A 170 8.30 2.80 28.41
C ILE A 170 7.44 2.03 27.39
N PHE A 171 8.00 1.76 26.20
CA PHE A 171 7.33 1.03 25.14
C PHE A 171 7.30 -0.49 25.34
N THR A 172 7.95 -1.05 26.37
CA THR A 172 7.87 -2.49 26.69
C THR A 172 6.68 -2.83 27.60
N LYS A 173 5.91 -1.84 28.06
CA LYS A 173 4.75 -2.07 28.92
C LYS A 173 3.56 -2.58 28.09
N ILE A 174 3.02 -3.73 28.49
CA ILE A 174 1.82 -4.34 27.91
C ILE A 174 0.66 -4.32 28.90
N MET A 175 -0.56 -4.26 28.37
CA MET A 175 -1.79 -4.45 29.14
C MET A 175 -2.06 -5.95 29.40
N ARG A 176 -3.01 -6.24 30.29
CA ARG A 176 -3.44 -7.61 30.63
C ARG A 176 -3.95 -8.41 29.42
N ASN A 177 -4.40 -7.72 28.37
CA ASN A 177 -4.84 -8.31 27.09
C ASN A 177 -3.71 -8.45 26.05
N GLY A 178 -2.44 -8.22 26.43
CA GLY A 178 -1.28 -8.35 25.54
C GLY A 178 -1.03 -7.15 24.63
N VAL A 179 -1.79 -6.06 24.76
CA VAL A 179 -1.66 -4.88 23.90
C VAL A 179 -0.60 -3.91 24.45
N PRO A 180 0.41 -3.48 23.65
CA PRO A 180 1.44 -2.53 24.08
C PRO A 180 0.90 -1.08 24.11
N LEU A 181 0.22 -0.71 25.20
CA LEU A 181 -0.56 0.54 25.33
C LEU A 181 0.17 1.79 24.87
N TYR A 182 1.38 2.06 25.37
CA TYR A 182 2.10 3.29 25.04
C TYR A 182 2.47 3.38 23.56
N THR A 183 2.76 2.25 22.91
CA THR A 183 3.04 2.23 21.47
C THR A 183 1.78 2.48 20.65
N VAL A 184 0.63 1.93 21.09
CA VAL A 184 -0.67 2.17 20.43
C VAL A 184 -1.07 3.64 20.56
N VAL A 185 -0.95 4.21 21.77
CA VAL A 185 -1.26 5.63 22.01
C VAL A 185 -0.35 6.53 21.17
N ALA A 186 0.95 6.26 21.12
CA ALA A 186 1.89 7.06 20.34
C ALA A 186 1.56 7.03 18.83
N VAL A 187 1.28 5.84 18.28
CA VAL A 187 0.90 5.71 16.86
C VAL A 187 -0.44 6.39 16.57
N SER A 188 -1.44 6.19 17.43
CA SER A 188 -2.75 6.82 17.30
C SER A 188 -2.69 8.35 17.40
N LEU A 189 -1.86 8.89 18.28
CA LEU A 189 -1.59 10.34 18.36
C LEU A 189 -0.93 10.85 17.08
N GLY A 190 0.03 10.12 16.52
CA GLY A 190 0.64 10.48 15.23
C GLY A 190 -0.39 10.51 14.09
N ILE A 191 -1.29 9.52 14.03
CA ILE A 191 -2.40 9.49 13.07
C ILE A 191 -3.35 10.67 13.28
N LEU A 192 -3.71 10.98 14.54
CA LEU A 192 -4.57 12.11 14.87
C LEU A 192 -3.94 13.44 14.43
N ILE A 193 -2.65 13.64 14.70
CA ILE A 193 -1.90 14.82 14.25
C ILE A 193 -1.91 14.90 12.72
N GLY A 194 -1.64 13.80 12.02
CA GLY A 194 -1.71 13.76 10.56
C GLY A 194 -3.10 14.09 10.01
N ALA A 195 -4.15 13.57 10.63
CA ALA A 195 -5.54 13.86 10.25
C ALA A 195 -5.90 15.33 10.50
N LEU A 196 -5.50 15.90 11.65
CA LEU A 196 -5.71 17.31 11.98
C LEU A 196 -4.95 18.21 11.00
N LEU A 197 -3.68 17.89 10.70
CA LEU A 197 -2.90 18.63 9.71
C LEU A 197 -3.58 18.60 8.33
N ASN A 198 -4.17 17.46 7.94
CA ASN A 198 -4.88 17.33 6.67
C ASN A 198 -6.15 18.19 6.58
N VAL A 199 -6.78 18.54 7.71
CA VAL A 199 -7.97 19.41 7.74
C VAL A 199 -7.60 20.87 7.95
N ILE A 200 -6.61 21.15 8.79
CA ILE A 200 -6.26 22.50 9.23
C ILE A 200 -5.39 23.21 8.20
N LEU A 201 -4.32 22.59 7.68
CA LEU A 201 -3.41 23.26 6.75
C LEU A 201 -4.08 23.78 5.46
N PRO A 202 -5.05 23.07 4.85
CA PRO A 202 -5.78 23.60 3.70
C PRO A 202 -6.57 24.87 3.95
N LEU A 203 -6.89 25.19 5.21
CA LEU A 203 -7.58 26.43 5.58
C LEU A 203 -6.61 27.63 5.63
N TYR A 204 -5.30 27.39 5.70
CA TYR A 204 -4.28 28.43 5.84
C TYR A 204 -3.32 28.53 4.65
N ILE A 205 -3.29 27.52 3.77
CA ILE A 205 -2.38 27.45 2.62
C ILE A 205 -3.18 27.09 1.35
N ASP A 206 -3.30 28.05 0.44
CA ASP A 206 -3.87 27.82 -0.90
C ASP A 206 -2.99 26.83 -1.68
N GLY A 207 -3.56 25.67 -2.07
CA GLY A 207 -2.86 24.58 -2.77
C GLY A 207 -2.86 23.22 -2.07
N ALA A 208 -3.41 23.14 -0.86
CA ALA A 208 -3.33 21.98 0.02
C ALA A 208 -4.12 20.71 -0.38
N LYS A 209 -4.73 20.64 -1.58
CA LYS A 209 -5.16 19.34 -2.17
C LYS A 209 -3.99 18.34 -2.25
N SER A 210 -2.76 18.84 -2.25
CA SER A 210 -1.53 18.07 -2.27
C SER A 210 -1.11 17.48 -0.91
N ILE A 211 -1.74 17.78 0.23
CA ILE A 211 -1.26 17.26 1.53
C ILE A 211 -1.43 15.75 1.63
N PHE A 212 -2.57 15.21 1.20
CA PHE A 212 -2.72 13.75 1.09
C PHE A 212 -1.59 13.18 0.24
N VAL A 213 -1.32 13.77 -0.93
CA VAL A 213 -0.25 13.35 -1.82
C VAL A 213 1.13 13.47 -1.14
N TYR A 214 1.40 14.52 -0.38
CA TYR A 214 2.67 14.72 0.32
C TYR A 214 2.88 13.74 1.47
N VAL A 215 1.87 13.57 2.33
CA VAL A 215 1.91 12.65 3.48
C VAL A 215 1.96 11.20 2.99
N TYR A 216 1.11 10.85 2.03
CA TYR A 216 1.11 9.53 1.38
C TYR A 216 2.44 9.27 0.69
N SER A 217 2.91 10.17 -0.15
CA SER A 217 4.14 9.93 -0.90
C SER A 217 5.36 9.95 0.01
N ALA A 218 5.35 10.68 1.13
CA ALA A 218 6.44 10.69 2.11
C ALA A 218 6.60 9.35 2.83
N SER A 219 5.55 8.53 2.92
CA SER A 219 5.63 7.19 3.51
C SER A 219 6.20 6.14 2.54
N ILE A 220 6.13 6.39 1.22
CA ILE A 220 6.53 5.42 0.19
C ILE A 220 8.01 5.09 0.29
N LEU A 221 8.89 6.09 0.36
CA LEU A 221 10.34 5.84 0.37
C LEU A 221 10.81 5.05 1.61
N PRO A 222 10.46 5.46 2.85
CA PRO A 222 10.72 4.63 4.04
C PRO A 222 10.04 3.26 3.96
N GLY A 223 8.86 3.17 3.33
CA GLY A 223 8.12 1.94 3.08
C GLY A 223 8.80 0.96 2.14
N MET A 224 9.60 1.44 1.19
CA MET A 224 10.34 0.59 0.26
C MET A 224 11.59 -0.02 0.89
N ILE A 225 12.17 0.59 1.92
CA ILE A 225 13.40 0.09 2.58
C ILE A 225 13.23 -1.35 3.11
N PRO A 226 12.15 -1.70 3.84
CA PRO A 226 11.88 -3.08 4.21
C PRO A 226 11.91 -4.06 3.03
N TRP A 227 11.37 -3.68 1.86
CA TRP A 227 11.39 -4.56 0.70
C TRP A 227 12.80 -4.80 0.16
N PHE A 228 13.64 -3.76 0.08
CA PHE A 228 15.06 -3.93 -0.23
C PHE A 228 15.74 -4.86 0.77
N MET A 229 15.50 -4.66 2.07
CA MET A 229 16.07 -5.49 3.13
C MET A 229 15.63 -6.95 3.02
N ILE A 230 14.36 -7.22 2.69
CA ILE A 230 13.85 -8.58 2.47
C ILE A 230 14.57 -9.23 1.28
N LEU A 231 14.70 -8.52 0.15
CA LEU A 231 15.34 -9.05 -1.06
C LEU A 231 16.84 -9.32 -0.85
N PHE A 232 17.56 -8.41 -0.21
CA PHE A 232 18.97 -8.61 0.14
C PHE A 232 19.16 -9.75 1.15
N SER A 233 18.28 -9.83 2.16
CA SER A 233 18.32 -10.92 3.16
C SER A 233 18.05 -12.26 2.49
N HIS A 234 17.10 -12.34 1.56
CA HIS A 234 16.80 -13.56 0.81
C HIS A 234 17.97 -13.97 -0.10
N LEU A 235 18.61 -13.03 -0.82
CA LEU A 235 19.82 -13.31 -1.61
C LEU A 235 20.97 -13.82 -0.73
N ARG A 236 21.20 -13.19 0.42
CA ARG A 236 22.26 -13.58 1.36
C ARG A 236 21.97 -14.93 2.01
N PHE A 237 20.72 -15.19 2.40
CA PHE A 237 20.28 -16.48 2.93
C PHE A 237 20.58 -17.61 1.94
N ARG A 238 20.22 -17.42 0.66
CA ARG A 238 20.49 -18.41 -0.39
C ARG A 238 21.97 -18.68 -0.63
N LYS A 239 22.82 -17.67 -0.46
CA LYS A 239 24.27 -17.82 -0.62
C LYS A 239 24.92 -18.52 0.57
N LEU A 240 24.42 -18.29 1.77
CA LEU A 240 25.00 -18.81 3.01
C LEU A 240 24.49 -20.20 3.40
N HIS A 241 23.26 -20.56 3.04
CA HIS A 241 22.62 -21.82 3.44
C HIS A 241 22.08 -22.57 2.21
N PRO A 242 22.94 -23.00 1.25
CA PRO A 242 22.49 -23.65 0.03
C PRO A 242 21.72 -24.95 0.31
N GLU A 243 22.12 -25.72 1.32
CA GLU A 243 21.49 -26.99 1.70
C GLU A 243 20.05 -26.80 2.22
N GLU A 244 19.81 -25.75 3.01
CA GLU A 244 18.47 -25.42 3.52
C GLU A 244 17.52 -24.94 2.40
N VAL A 245 18.06 -24.34 1.34
CA VAL A 245 17.29 -23.85 0.19
C VAL A 245 16.80 -25.00 -0.70
N GLU A 246 17.60 -26.05 -0.87
CA GLU A 246 17.22 -27.21 -1.68
C GLU A 246 16.04 -27.97 -1.08
N GLY A 247 16.00 -28.10 0.25
CA GLY A 247 14.93 -28.77 0.99
C GLY A 247 13.74 -27.87 1.39
N HIS A 248 13.78 -26.56 1.07
CA HIS A 248 12.78 -25.63 1.61
C HIS A 248 11.37 -25.90 1.04
N PRO A 249 10.32 -26.01 1.87
CA PRO A 249 8.95 -26.33 1.44
C PRO A 249 8.30 -25.21 0.62
N PHE A 250 8.84 -23.99 0.69
CA PHE A 250 8.38 -22.85 -0.07
C PHE A 250 9.50 -22.26 -0.92
N LYS A 251 9.43 -22.42 -2.24
CA LYS A 251 10.44 -21.92 -3.18
C LYS A 251 9.88 -20.75 -3.98
N MET A 252 10.67 -19.67 -4.05
CA MET A 252 10.35 -18.52 -4.90
C MET A 252 10.57 -18.87 -6.37
N PRO A 253 9.57 -18.71 -7.26
CA PRO A 253 9.74 -18.91 -8.69
C PRO A 253 10.86 -18.01 -9.25
N GLY A 254 11.79 -18.57 -10.02
CA GLY A 254 12.96 -17.85 -10.57
C GLY A 254 14.07 -17.50 -9.57
N GLY A 255 13.87 -17.82 -8.28
CA GLY A 255 14.90 -17.75 -7.25
C GLY A 255 15.68 -16.43 -7.17
N ALA A 256 17.00 -16.50 -7.33
CA ALA A 256 17.86 -15.31 -7.25
C ALA A 256 17.60 -14.31 -8.39
N VAL A 257 17.25 -14.78 -9.59
CA VAL A 257 16.95 -13.91 -10.75
C VAL A 257 15.75 -13.01 -10.44
N SER A 258 14.69 -13.59 -9.85
CA SER A 258 13.51 -12.82 -9.43
C SER A 258 13.81 -11.76 -8.38
N ASN A 259 14.77 -12.01 -7.48
CA ASN A 259 15.22 -10.97 -6.53
C ASN A 259 15.90 -9.81 -7.27
N TYR A 260 16.84 -10.10 -8.18
CA TYR A 260 17.55 -9.05 -8.93
C TYR A 260 16.60 -8.24 -9.82
N LEU A 261 15.64 -8.89 -10.49
CA LEU A 261 14.61 -8.22 -11.27
C LEU A 261 13.74 -7.31 -10.39
N THR A 262 13.33 -7.79 -9.20
CA THR A 262 12.56 -6.97 -8.26
C THR A 262 13.38 -5.79 -7.73
N ILE A 263 14.65 -5.98 -7.40
CA ILE A 263 15.55 -4.89 -6.97
C ILE A 263 15.67 -3.83 -8.07
N LEU A 264 15.91 -4.26 -9.33
CA LEU A 264 15.98 -3.37 -10.47
C LEU A 264 14.67 -2.58 -10.65
N PHE A 265 13.53 -3.27 -10.55
CA PHE A 265 12.22 -2.63 -10.62
C PHE A 265 12.03 -1.57 -9.52
N LEU A 266 12.36 -1.89 -8.26
CA LEU A 266 12.26 -0.92 -7.16
C LEU A 266 13.18 0.29 -7.37
N ILE A 267 14.38 0.09 -7.92
CA ILE A 267 15.30 1.19 -8.27
C ILE A 267 14.69 2.05 -9.38
N LEU A 268 14.13 1.45 -10.43
CA LEU A 268 13.46 2.20 -11.51
C LEU A 268 12.30 3.04 -10.98
N VAL A 269 11.54 2.52 -10.03
CA VAL A 269 10.45 3.26 -9.38
C VAL A 269 11.01 4.42 -8.54
N LEU A 270 12.06 4.20 -7.75
CA LEU A 270 12.71 5.30 -7.01
C LEU A 270 13.22 6.41 -7.93
N VAL A 271 13.83 6.04 -9.06
CA VAL A 271 14.28 7.00 -10.08
C VAL A 271 13.07 7.76 -10.66
N GLY A 272 12.00 7.06 -11.01
CA GLY A 272 10.74 7.66 -11.46
C GLY A 272 10.14 8.63 -10.45
N MET A 273 10.23 8.32 -9.15
CA MET A 273 9.77 9.20 -8.06
C MET A 273 10.57 10.50 -7.94
N VAL A 274 11.86 10.47 -8.27
CA VAL A 274 12.72 11.67 -8.24
C VAL A 274 12.34 12.65 -9.36
N PHE A 275 11.98 12.12 -10.54
CA PHE A 275 11.62 12.93 -11.70
C PHE A 275 10.17 13.42 -11.69
N ASN A 276 9.26 12.71 -11.00
CA ASN A 276 7.87 13.13 -10.89
C ASN A 276 7.75 14.30 -9.89
N VAL A 277 7.22 15.44 -10.37
CA VAL A 277 7.05 16.67 -9.60
C VAL A 277 6.19 16.46 -8.35
N GLU A 278 5.17 15.60 -8.43
CA GLU A 278 4.27 15.32 -7.31
C GLU A 278 4.95 14.51 -6.19
N THR A 279 5.89 13.62 -6.55
CA THR A 279 6.55 12.73 -5.60
C THR A 279 7.94 13.23 -5.18
N ARG A 280 8.52 14.20 -5.89
CA ARG A 280 9.89 14.69 -5.63
C ARG A 280 10.06 15.27 -4.23
N ILE A 281 9.10 16.07 -3.77
CA ILE A 281 9.09 16.62 -2.39
C ILE A 281 9.08 15.48 -1.38
N SER A 282 8.31 14.43 -1.66
CA SER A 282 8.19 13.29 -0.77
C SER A 282 9.42 12.41 -0.72
N VAL A 283 10.14 12.25 -1.84
CA VAL A 283 11.46 11.61 -1.84
C VAL A 283 12.41 12.39 -0.94
N LEU A 284 12.42 13.73 -1.03
CA LEU A 284 13.28 14.56 -0.20
C LEU A 284 12.96 14.42 1.30
N ILE A 285 11.67 14.43 1.68
CA ILE A 285 11.24 14.18 3.06
C ILE A 285 11.66 12.78 3.52
N GLY A 286 11.45 11.76 2.68
CA GLY A 286 11.84 10.38 2.98
C GLY A 286 13.34 10.23 3.18
N VAL A 287 14.15 10.88 2.33
CA VAL A 287 15.62 10.90 2.45
C VAL A 287 16.04 11.58 3.76
N ILE A 288 15.49 12.75 4.07
CA ILE A 288 15.77 13.46 5.34
C ILE A 288 15.45 12.55 6.53
N PHE A 289 14.28 11.90 6.52
CA PHE A 289 13.87 10.98 7.58
C PHE A 289 14.85 9.80 7.72
N LEU A 290 15.21 9.14 6.61
CA LEU A 290 16.18 8.05 6.63
C LEU A 290 17.56 8.51 7.10
N THR A 291 18.01 9.70 6.70
CA THR A 291 19.27 10.29 7.16
C THR A 291 19.23 10.52 8.67
N ILE A 292 18.16 11.08 9.22
CA ILE A 292 17.99 11.27 10.67
C ILE A 292 18.03 9.93 11.40
N VAL A 293 17.30 8.93 10.93
CA VAL A 293 17.28 7.59 11.52
C VAL A 293 18.66 6.93 11.46
N THR A 294 19.38 7.09 10.34
CA THR A 294 20.72 6.55 10.15
C THR A 294 21.73 7.23 11.09
N ILE A 295 21.68 8.57 11.20
CA ILE A 295 22.51 9.33 12.14
C ILE A 295 22.23 8.88 13.57
N TYR A 296 20.95 8.75 13.95
CA TYR A 296 20.56 8.26 15.27
C TYR A 296 21.14 6.87 15.57
N TYR A 297 21.04 5.94 14.60
CA TYR A 297 21.60 4.60 14.71
C TYR A 297 23.11 4.65 14.98
N PHE A 298 23.87 5.40 14.18
CA PHE A 298 25.31 5.52 14.37
C PHE A 298 25.68 6.18 15.70
N ILE A 299 24.99 7.25 16.14
CA ILE A 299 25.26 7.90 17.43
C ILE A 299 25.03 6.92 18.60
N ARG A 300 23.97 6.12 18.54
CA ARG A 300 23.62 5.18 19.61
C ARG A 300 24.56 3.97 19.65
N TYR A 301 24.86 3.37 18.50
CA TYR A 301 25.74 2.19 18.42
C TYR A 301 27.22 2.54 18.61
N ASN A 302 27.67 3.72 18.18
CA ASN A 302 29.04 4.17 18.44
C ASN A 302 29.26 4.43 19.94
N LYS A 303 28.23 4.88 20.69
CA LYS A 303 28.29 4.98 22.16
C LYS A 303 28.33 3.61 22.88
N ASN A 304 27.69 2.59 22.33
CA ASN A 304 27.69 1.25 22.93
C ASN A 304 29.03 0.50 22.69
N ASN A 305 29.67 0.70 21.54
CA ASN A 305 31.01 0.17 21.29
C ASN A 305 32.10 0.84 22.14
N VAL A 306 31.91 2.09 22.57
CA VAL A 306 32.82 2.80 23.49
C VAL A 306 32.63 2.38 24.95
N LYS A 307 31.46 1.88 25.35
CA LYS A 307 31.21 1.31 26.70
C LYS A 307 31.53 -0.18 26.82
N ALA A 308 31.81 -0.86 25.71
CA ALA A 308 32.18 -2.27 25.66
C ALA A 308 33.70 -2.50 25.51
N LYS A 309 34.50 -1.42 25.59
CA LYS A 309 35.95 -1.42 25.77
C LYS A 309 36.27 -0.85 27.16
#